data_AF-A0AAN8FQL4-F1
#
_entry.id   AF-A0AAN8FQL4-F1
#
_cell.length_a   1.000
_cell.length_b   1.000
_cell.length_c   1.000
_cell.angle_alpha   90.00
_cell.angle_beta   90.00
_cell.angle_gamma   90.00
#
_symmetry.space_group_name_H-M   'P 1'
#
loop_
_entity.id
_entity.type
_entity.pdbx_description
1 polymer ?
#
loop_
_entity_poly.entity_id
_entity_poly.type
_entity_poly.pdbx_seq_one_letter_code
_entity_poly.pdbx_strand_id
1 'polypeptide(L)'
;MRFCPFDNITDSDESLESSCCMDYETSIDLSYRAVQALHVVTGALGLYFTLYYIVKYSSKHFLPQNTKVFLWITLTAIVVHSITLTAVHVLHLVQSLHANENDPCNFPLALFVVVYVFRGAVPTEPLLSCLNVPLSSMVDVSIATAALLPVNCICFVMSVLLFQTHQRKITLSRFDVSRHFKATMNRDALWFMRVTTITQAVIIILYPILVLAVRFTAYKTPRILNKTLATLVYIFNWYCVLVPVVMIHAAKQTRTERRRKIDSVMEKQVFGEEGSDYYFALLRNQWQQEAERKS
;
A
#
# COMPACT_ATOMS: atom_id res chain seq x y z
N MET A 1 -3.77 42.79 -0.11
CA MET A 1 -2.99 41.92 0.78
C MET A 1 -2.79 42.67 2.09
N ARG A 2 -3.65 42.44 3.09
CA ARG A 2 -3.40 42.91 4.45
C ARG A 2 -2.26 42.07 5.01
N PHE A 3 -1.22 42.74 5.52
CA PHE A 3 -0.14 42.13 6.30
C PHE A 3 -0.75 41.39 7.49
N CYS A 4 -0.48 40.08 7.66
CA CYS A 4 -0.64 39.40 8.95
C CYS A 4 0.38 40.06 9.92
N PRO A 5 -0.04 40.83 10.95
CA PRO A 5 0.87 41.73 11.64
C PRO A 5 1.79 41.07 12.68
N PHE A 6 1.78 39.75 12.84
CA PHE A 6 2.51 39.09 13.93
C PHE A 6 3.19 37.81 13.46
N ASP A 7 4.48 37.94 13.12
CA ASP A 7 5.41 36.82 12.92
C ASP A 7 6.19 36.50 14.22
N ASN A 8 5.84 37.15 15.33
CA ASN A 8 6.52 36.97 16.62
C ASN A 8 5.74 35.96 17.47
N ILE A 9 6.21 34.71 17.44
CA ILE A 9 5.70 33.62 18.27
C ILE A 9 6.11 33.90 19.73
N THR A 10 5.29 34.65 20.44
CA THR A 10 5.26 34.67 21.91
C THR A 10 3.99 33.96 22.36
N ASP A 11 4.10 33.07 23.36
CA ASP A 11 2.99 32.33 24.00
C ASP A 11 1.97 33.27 24.69
N SER A 12 1.23 34.04 23.90
CA SER A 12 0.08 34.84 24.31
C SER A 12 -1.14 34.44 23.45
N ASP A 13 -2.34 34.86 23.82
CA ASP A 13 -3.58 34.63 23.04
C ASP A 13 -3.46 35.15 21.57
N GLU A 14 -2.50 36.03 21.28
CA GLU A 14 -2.13 36.53 19.95
C GLU A 14 -1.42 35.47 19.06
N SER A 15 -0.92 34.38 19.65
CA SER A 15 -0.32 33.24 18.92
C SER A 15 -1.36 32.42 18.14
N LEU A 16 -2.62 32.45 18.59
CA LEU A 16 -3.71 31.69 17.99
C LEU A 16 -4.23 32.36 16.70
N GLU A 17 -4.36 33.70 16.72
CA GLU A 17 -4.75 34.50 15.55
C GLU A 17 -3.68 34.48 14.44
N SER A 18 -2.40 34.55 14.82
CA SER A 18 -1.29 34.44 13.84
C SER A 18 -1.24 33.05 13.19
N SER A 19 -1.57 31.98 13.92
CA SER A 19 -1.70 30.63 13.34
C SER A 19 -2.86 30.56 12.34
N CYS A 20 -4.04 31.11 12.67
CA CYS A 20 -5.19 31.14 11.74
C CYS A 20 -4.87 31.90 10.44
N CYS A 21 -4.19 33.06 10.51
CA CYS A 21 -3.84 33.86 9.33
C CYS A 21 -2.93 33.07 8.37
N MET A 22 -1.91 32.42 8.93
CA MET A 22 -0.95 31.59 8.17
C MET A 22 -1.59 30.31 7.61
N ASP A 23 -2.53 29.74 8.35
CA ASP A 23 -3.32 28.59 7.91
C ASP A 23 -4.29 28.96 6.78
N TYR A 24 -4.92 30.13 6.86
CA TYR A 24 -5.72 30.69 5.78
C TYR A 24 -4.88 30.88 4.51
N GLU A 25 -3.71 31.52 4.59
CA GLU A 25 -2.79 31.68 3.44
C GLU A 25 -2.41 30.33 2.81
N THR A 26 -2.12 29.33 3.63
CA THR A 26 -1.83 27.97 3.14
C THR A 26 -3.06 27.35 2.46
N SER A 27 -4.25 27.56 3.01
CA SER A 27 -5.50 26.99 2.48
C SER A 27 -5.90 27.58 1.12
N ILE A 28 -5.56 28.85 0.86
CA ILE A 28 -5.83 29.51 -0.43
C ILE A 28 -4.73 29.27 -1.46
N ASP A 29 -3.55 28.78 -1.04
CA ASP A 29 -2.44 28.47 -1.93
C ASP A 29 -2.84 27.42 -2.98
N LEU A 30 -2.55 27.73 -4.24
CA LEU A 30 -2.91 26.87 -5.38
C LEU A 30 -2.17 25.54 -5.33
N SER A 31 -0.91 25.54 -4.89
CA SER A 31 -0.08 24.33 -4.84
C SER A 31 -0.61 23.38 -3.77
N TYR A 32 -0.96 23.92 -2.60
CA TYR A 32 -1.56 23.14 -1.52
C TYR A 32 -2.89 22.50 -1.96
N ARG A 33 -3.80 23.26 -2.57
CA ARG A 33 -5.06 22.76 -3.11
C ARG A 33 -4.85 21.71 -4.21
N ALA A 34 -3.87 21.90 -5.09
CA ALA A 34 -3.54 20.93 -6.14
C ALA A 34 -3.07 19.60 -5.54
N VAL A 35 -2.26 19.62 -4.49
CA VAL A 35 -1.83 18.40 -3.77
C VAL A 35 -3.01 17.71 -3.09
N GLN A 36 -3.93 18.45 -2.48
CA GLN A 36 -5.14 17.84 -1.92
C GLN A 36 -6.02 17.21 -2.99
N ALA A 37 -6.24 17.90 -4.12
CA ALA A 37 -6.99 17.36 -5.25
C ALA A 37 -6.31 16.11 -5.82
N LEU A 38 -4.98 16.09 -5.91
CA LEU A 38 -4.21 14.91 -6.31
C LEU A 38 -4.45 13.72 -5.36
N HIS A 39 -4.54 13.97 -4.05
CA HIS A 39 -4.87 12.94 -3.06
C HIS A 39 -6.29 12.41 -3.20
N VAL A 40 -7.27 13.26 -3.52
CA VAL A 40 -8.64 12.83 -3.82
C VAL A 40 -8.66 11.94 -5.07
N VAL A 41 -7.98 12.34 -6.14
CA VAL A 41 -7.89 11.55 -7.39
C VAL A 41 -7.20 10.21 -7.15
N THR A 42 -6.08 10.20 -6.43
CA THR A 42 -5.35 8.96 -6.13
C THR A 42 -6.16 8.04 -5.20
N GLY A 43 -6.87 8.58 -4.19
CA GLY A 43 -7.79 7.81 -3.37
C GLY A 43 -8.92 7.15 -4.17
N ALA A 44 -9.54 7.89 -5.10
CA ALA A 44 -10.55 7.35 -6.01
C ALA A 44 -9.98 6.26 -6.94
N LEU A 45 -8.77 6.46 -7.49
CA LEU A 45 -8.07 5.45 -8.28
C LEU A 45 -7.75 4.20 -7.45
N GLY A 46 -7.37 4.35 -6.18
CA GLY A 46 -7.11 3.25 -5.27
C GLY A 46 -8.34 2.37 -5.06
N LEU A 47 -9.50 2.99 -4.86
CA LEU A 47 -10.79 2.28 -4.79
C LEU A 47 -11.11 1.58 -6.12
N TYR A 48 -10.95 2.27 -7.23
CA TYR A 48 -11.19 1.70 -8.56
C TYR A 48 -10.34 0.45 -8.80
N PHE A 49 -9.02 0.51 -8.60
CA PHE A 49 -8.14 -0.63 -8.80
C PHE A 49 -8.42 -1.77 -7.83
N THR A 50 -8.76 -1.46 -6.58
CA THR A 50 -9.14 -2.46 -5.57
C THR A 50 -10.41 -3.19 -5.97
N LEU A 51 -11.46 -2.47 -6.37
CA LEU A 51 -12.72 -3.05 -6.84
C LEU A 51 -12.50 -3.86 -8.13
N TYR A 52 -11.72 -3.33 -9.07
CA TYR A 52 -11.37 -4.04 -10.30
C TYR A 52 -10.62 -5.35 -10.00
N TYR A 53 -9.70 -5.35 -9.04
CA TYR A 53 -9.03 -6.57 -8.58
C TYR A 53 -10.03 -7.58 -8.01
N ILE A 54 -10.91 -7.13 -7.12
CA ILE A 54 -11.92 -7.98 -6.47
C ILE A 54 -12.82 -8.63 -7.51
N VAL A 55 -13.42 -7.84 -8.40
CA VAL A 55 -14.39 -8.33 -9.38
C VAL A 55 -13.73 -9.25 -10.42
N LYS A 56 -12.57 -8.85 -10.94
CA LYS A 56 -11.97 -9.55 -12.09
C LYS A 56 -11.04 -10.70 -11.71
N TYR A 57 -10.32 -10.58 -10.59
CA TYR A 57 -9.23 -11.49 -10.24
C TYR A 57 -9.47 -12.28 -8.96
N SER A 58 -10.16 -11.76 -7.94
CA SER A 58 -10.31 -12.44 -6.64
C SER A 58 -10.93 -13.84 -6.76
N SER A 59 -12.00 -13.98 -7.53
CA SER A 59 -12.68 -15.27 -7.74
C SER A 59 -11.86 -16.28 -8.58
N LYS A 60 -10.96 -15.79 -9.44
CA LYS A 60 -10.17 -16.61 -10.37
C LYS A 60 -8.80 -16.98 -9.83
N HIS A 61 -8.38 -16.37 -8.73
CA HIS A 61 -7.08 -16.61 -8.13
C HIS A 61 -7.14 -17.84 -7.20
N PHE A 62 -6.62 -18.97 -7.66
CA PHE A 62 -6.44 -20.17 -6.82
C PHE A 62 -5.26 -19.96 -5.87
N LEU A 63 -5.53 -19.26 -4.77
CA LEU A 63 -4.62 -19.09 -3.63
C LEU A 63 -5.01 -20.05 -2.50
N PRO A 64 -4.05 -20.54 -1.69
CA PRO A 64 -4.33 -21.26 -0.45
C PRO A 64 -5.25 -20.45 0.47
N GLN A 65 -6.07 -21.12 1.28
CA GLN A 65 -7.07 -20.47 2.14
C GLN A 65 -6.47 -19.40 3.06
N ASN A 66 -5.33 -19.72 3.70
CA ASN A 66 -4.64 -18.78 4.60
C ASN A 66 -4.20 -17.50 3.87
N THR A 67 -3.74 -17.64 2.62
CA THR A 67 -3.33 -16.52 1.78
C THR A 67 -4.52 -15.67 1.35
N LYS A 68 -5.67 -16.30 1.07
CA LYS A 68 -6.91 -15.57 0.76
C LYS A 68 -7.36 -14.70 1.94
N VAL A 69 -7.31 -15.21 3.17
CA VAL A 69 -7.67 -14.44 4.36
C VAL A 69 -6.79 -13.21 4.50
N PHE A 70 -5.46 -13.37 4.41
CA PHE A 70 -4.54 -12.23 4.47
C PHE A 70 -4.79 -11.19 3.37
N LEU A 71 -5.05 -11.65 2.15
CA LEU A 71 -5.38 -10.80 1.02
C LEU A 71 -6.69 -10.03 1.25
N TRP A 72 -7.73 -10.67 1.77
CA TRP A 72 -8.99 -10.01 2.11
C TRP A 72 -8.80 -8.95 3.20
N ILE A 73 -8.07 -9.25 4.26
CA ILE A 73 -7.75 -8.28 5.32
C ILE A 73 -7.03 -7.06 4.72
N THR A 74 -6.03 -7.31 3.85
CA THR A 74 -5.26 -6.26 3.18
C THR A 74 -6.15 -5.39 2.28
N LEU A 75 -7.00 -6.01 1.44
CA LEU A 75 -7.91 -5.28 0.56
C LEU A 75 -8.95 -4.49 1.34
N THR A 76 -9.54 -5.06 2.39
CA THR A 76 -10.46 -4.34 3.28
C THR A 76 -9.79 -3.14 3.93
N ALA A 77 -8.56 -3.31 4.43
CA ALA A 77 -7.79 -2.20 4.99
C ALA A 77 -7.55 -1.10 3.94
N ILE A 78 -7.17 -1.45 2.71
CA ILE A 78 -6.98 -0.49 1.61
C ILE A 78 -8.28 0.25 1.29
N VAL A 79 -9.42 -0.44 1.23
CA VAL A 79 -10.73 0.19 0.97
C VAL A 79 -11.08 1.17 2.08
N VAL A 80 -10.98 0.75 3.34
CA VAL A 80 -11.28 1.60 4.51
C VAL A 80 -10.39 2.84 4.49
N HIS A 81 -9.07 2.66 4.32
CA HIS A 81 -8.12 3.79 4.27
C HIS A 81 -8.39 4.71 3.08
N SER A 82 -8.69 4.15 1.91
CA SER A 82 -8.97 4.96 0.73
C SER A 82 -10.23 5.81 0.93
N ILE A 83 -11.31 5.25 1.50
CA ILE A 83 -12.54 6.00 1.80
C ILE A 83 -12.28 7.08 2.83
N THR A 84 -11.65 6.74 3.96
CA THR A 84 -11.43 7.70 5.05
C THR A 84 -10.52 8.84 4.63
N LEU A 85 -9.40 8.54 3.97
CA LEU A 85 -8.46 9.56 3.50
C LEU A 85 -9.06 10.43 2.39
N THR A 86 -9.78 9.84 1.43
CA THR A 86 -10.47 10.62 0.39
C THR A 86 -11.51 11.54 1.01
N ALA A 87 -12.32 11.06 1.95
CA ALA A 87 -13.32 11.89 2.63
C ALA A 87 -12.67 13.05 3.38
N VAL A 88 -11.56 12.79 4.09
CA VAL A 88 -10.78 13.83 4.78
C VAL A 88 -10.21 14.85 3.79
N HIS A 89 -9.61 14.43 2.68
CA HIS A 89 -9.06 15.34 1.68
C HIS A 89 -10.14 16.15 0.94
N VAL A 90 -11.29 15.54 0.62
CA VAL A 90 -12.43 16.25 0.04
C VAL A 90 -12.95 17.31 1.00
N LEU A 91 -13.10 16.96 2.28
CA LEU A 91 -13.54 17.91 3.30
C LEU A 91 -12.55 19.06 3.45
N HIS A 92 -11.25 18.79 3.50
CA HIS A 92 -10.22 19.83 3.51
C HIS A 92 -10.27 20.72 2.27
N LEU A 93 -10.47 20.15 1.09
CA LEU A 93 -10.56 20.91 -0.14
C LEU A 93 -11.80 21.81 -0.15
N VAL A 94 -12.96 21.27 0.23
CA VAL A 94 -14.20 22.05 0.33
C VAL A 94 -14.06 23.18 1.35
N GLN A 95 -13.48 22.92 2.51
CA GLN A 95 -13.23 23.94 3.53
C GLN A 95 -12.24 25.00 3.03
N SER A 96 -11.18 24.59 2.33
CA SER A 96 -10.23 25.52 1.73
C SER A 96 -10.88 26.45 0.71
N LEU A 97 -11.91 25.99 0.00
CA LEU A 97 -12.67 26.79 -0.97
C LEU A 97 -13.68 27.74 -0.31
N HIS A 98 -14.21 27.37 0.87
CA HIS A 98 -15.13 28.21 1.66
C HIS A 98 -14.41 29.16 2.63
N ALA A 99 -13.08 29.09 2.70
CA ALA A 99 -12.25 29.97 3.51
C ALA A 99 -12.55 31.44 3.15
N ASN A 100 -12.90 32.25 4.15
CA ASN A 100 -13.22 33.65 3.98
C ASN A 100 -12.15 34.52 4.67
N GLU A 101 -11.66 35.54 3.98
CA GLU A 101 -10.67 36.49 4.52
C GLU A 101 -11.20 37.22 5.76
N ASN A 102 -12.53 37.39 5.87
CA ASN A 102 -13.16 38.10 6.98
C ASN A 102 -13.29 37.27 8.27
N ASP A 103 -13.06 35.95 8.21
CA ASP A 103 -13.17 35.07 9.37
C ASP A 103 -12.20 33.87 9.25
N PRO A 104 -10.87 34.11 9.33
CA PRO A 104 -9.84 33.11 9.05
C PRO A 104 -9.77 32.00 10.10
N CYS A 105 -10.44 32.14 11.25
CA CYS A 105 -10.49 31.11 12.29
C CYS A 105 -11.78 30.27 12.26
N ASN A 106 -12.78 30.62 11.44
CA ASN A 106 -14.03 29.86 11.34
C ASN A 106 -13.89 28.70 10.34
N PHE A 107 -12.87 27.88 10.57
CA PHE A 107 -12.74 26.56 9.98
C PHE A 107 -13.33 25.56 10.97
N PRO A 108 -14.57 25.10 10.78
CA PRO A 108 -15.10 24.02 11.60
C PRO A 108 -14.28 22.76 11.30
N LEU A 109 -13.26 22.50 12.12
CA LEU A 109 -12.53 21.23 12.13
C LEU A 109 -13.58 20.11 12.17
N ALA A 110 -13.47 19.14 11.26
CA ALA A 110 -14.37 18.00 11.22
C ALA A 110 -14.33 17.27 12.56
N LEU A 111 -15.26 17.65 13.44
CA LEU A 111 -15.39 17.21 14.82
C LEU A 111 -15.32 15.68 14.95
N PHE A 112 -15.77 14.98 13.91
CA PHE A 112 -15.89 13.53 13.92
C PHE A 112 -14.56 12.76 13.80
N VAL A 113 -13.53 13.33 13.13
CA VAL A 113 -12.23 12.65 12.95
C VAL A 113 -11.26 12.97 14.09
N VAL A 114 -11.33 14.20 14.61
CA VAL A 114 -10.51 14.67 15.75
C VAL A 114 -10.92 13.98 17.04
N VAL A 115 -12.22 13.79 17.31
CA VAL A 115 -12.69 13.15 18.56
C VAL A 115 -12.23 11.68 18.68
N TYR A 116 -12.05 10.97 17.56
CA TYR A 116 -11.61 9.58 17.58
C TYR A 116 -10.08 9.43 17.62
N VAL A 117 -9.33 10.28 16.89
CA VAL A 117 -7.85 10.18 16.79
C VAL A 117 -7.13 10.99 17.87
N PHE A 118 -7.71 12.11 18.31
CA PHE A 118 -7.11 13.09 19.22
C PHE A 118 -7.93 13.28 20.49
N ARG A 119 -8.39 12.18 21.11
CA ARG A 119 -9.20 12.19 22.34
C ARG A 119 -8.53 12.90 23.54
N GLY A 120 -7.26 13.30 23.42
CA GLY A 120 -6.51 14.07 24.42
C GLY A 120 -5.82 15.34 23.89
N ALA A 121 -6.05 15.76 22.64
CA ALA A 121 -5.53 17.05 22.19
C ALA A 121 -6.40 18.19 22.73
N VAL A 122 -5.77 19.22 23.27
CA VAL A 122 -6.47 20.40 23.76
C VAL A 122 -7.21 21.05 22.58
N PRO A 123 -8.54 21.26 22.66
CA PRO A 123 -9.38 21.69 21.54
C PRO A 123 -9.11 23.13 21.04
N THR A 124 -8.10 23.81 21.58
CA THR A 124 -7.77 25.20 21.27
C THR A 124 -6.70 25.36 20.20
N GLU A 125 -6.00 24.30 19.77
CA GLU A 125 -5.03 24.42 18.68
C GLU A 125 -5.70 24.28 17.30
N PRO A 126 -5.66 25.30 16.42
CA PRO A 126 -6.21 25.20 15.08
C PRO A 126 -5.35 24.25 14.24
N LEU A 127 -5.86 23.04 14.04
CA LEU A 127 -5.25 22.05 13.14
C LEU A 127 -5.88 22.17 11.75
N LEU A 128 -5.18 22.82 10.82
CA LEU A 128 -5.64 22.92 9.42
C LEU A 128 -5.84 21.54 8.76
N SER A 129 -5.18 20.50 9.28
CA SER A 129 -5.42 19.11 8.93
C SER A 129 -5.02 18.16 10.05
N CYS A 130 -5.72 17.02 10.18
CA CYS A 130 -5.30 15.90 11.04
C CYS A 130 -3.91 15.34 10.65
N LEU A 131 -3.40 15.74 9.48
CA LEU A 131 -2.07 15.43 8.95
C LEU A 131 -0.98 16.42 9.38
N ASN A 132 -1.37 17.62 9.80
CA ASN A 132 -0.44 18.64 10.31
C ASN A 132 -0.28 18.42 11.80
N VAL A 133 0.74 17.66 12.20
CA VAL A 133 1.11 17.50 13.61
C VAL A 133 1.47 18.88 14.17
N PRO A 134 0.91 19.30 15.32
CA PRO A 134 1.27 20.58 15.92
C PRO A 134 2.77 20.61 16.24
N LEU A 135 3.38 21.80 16.17
CA LEU A 135 4.83 21.95 16.30
C LEU A 135 5.35 21.39 17.63
N SER A 136 4.54 21.50 18.69
CA SER A 136 4.77 20.95 20.02
C SER A 136 4.90 19.42 20.02
N SER A 137 4.10 18.71 19.22
CA SER A 137 4.13 17.25 19.08
C SER A 137 5.02 16.75 17.94
N MET A 138 5.63 17.66 17.15
CA MET A 138 6.49 17.26 16.02
C MET A 138 7.73 16.49 16.46
N VAL A 139 8.31 16.83 17.61
CA VAL A 139 9.51 16.14 18.14
C VAL A 139 9.15 14.72 18.55
N ASP A 140 8.06 14.53 19.30
CA ASP A 140 7.60 13.21 19.74
C ASP A 140 7.27 12.29 18.56
N VAL A 141 6.53 12.81 17.57
CA VAL A 141 6.23 12.05 16.35
C VAL A 141 7.50 11.75 15.56
N SER A 142 8.50 12.65 15.55
CA SER A 142 9.78 12.41 14.87
C SER A 142 10.58 11.32 15.56
N ILE A 143 10.64 11.33 16.90
CA ILE A 143 11.31 10.30 17.70
C ILE A 143 10.63 8.95 17.48
N ALA A 144 9.30 8.90 17.55
CA ALA A 144 8.54 7.67 17.27
C ALA A 144 8.82 7.15 15.84
N THR A 145 8.84 8.04 14.84
CA THR A 145 9.14 7.69 13.44
C THR A 145 10.56 7.15 13.28
N ALA A 146 11.54 7.81 13.91
CA ALA A 146 12.95 7.40 13.90
C ALA A 146 13.17 6.06 14.62
N ALA A 147 12.41 5.78 15.69
CA ALA A 147 12.46 4.52 16.43
C ALA A 147 11.78 3.37 15.68
N LEU A 148 10.68 3.64 14.96
CA LEU A 148 9.96 2.63 14.17
C LEU A 148 10.68 2.27 12.87
N LEU A 149 11.50 3.17 12.31
CA LEU A 149 12.27 2.93 11.10
C LEU A 149 13.18 1.67 11.19
N PRO A 150 14.09 1.51 12.18
CA PRO A 150 14.92 0.32 12.29
C PRO A 150 14.10 -0.94 12.53
N VAL A 151 13.01 -0.86 13.28
CA VAL A 151 12.08 -2.00 13.49
C VAL A 151 11.49 -2.44 12.16
N ASN A 152 10.98 -1.50 11.35
CA ASN A 152 10.44 -1.79 10.02
C ASN A 152 11.50 -2.37 9.08
N CYS A 153 12.74 -1.86 9.12
CA CYS A 153 13.86 -2.40 8.35
C CYS A 153 14.19 -3.85 8.76
N ILE A 154 14.26 -4.14 10.07
CA ILE A 154 14.51 -5.49 10.58
C ILE A 154 13.36 -6.42 10.17
N CYS A 155 12.11 -5.99 10.35
CA CYS A 155 10.93 -6.76 9.92
C CYS A 155 10.95 -7.06 8.41
N PHE A 156 11.37 -6.11 7.59
CA PHE A 156 11.53 -6.32 6.15
C PHE A 156 12.60 -7.38 5.85
N VAL A 157 13.80 -7.25 6.43
CA VAL A 157 14.89 -8.22 6.24
C VAL A 157 14.46 -9.60 6.71
N MET A 158 13.84 -9.70 7.89
CA MET A 158 13.33 -10.97 8.43
C MET A 158 12.25 -11.58 7.52
N SER A 159 11.34 -10.77 6.98
CA SER A 159 10.34 -11.24 6.03
C SER A 159 11.01 -11.82 4.79
N VAL A 160 11.99 -11.13 4.21
CA VAL A 160 12.75 -11.62 3.04
C VAL A 160 13.47 -12.93 3.35
N LEU A 161 14.15 -13.03 4.50
CA LEU A 161 14.87 -14.24 4.92
C LEU A 161 13.94 -15.43 5.17
N LEU A 162 12.80 -15.21 5.84
CA LEU A 162 11.77 -16.24 6.05
C LEU A 162 11.21 -16.74 4.71
N PHE A 163 10.99 -15.84 3.75
CA PHE A 163 10.55 -16.23 2.41
C PHE A 163 11.61 -17.04 1.65
N GLN A 164 12.89 -16.65 1.73
CA GLN A 164 13.99 -17.36 1.09
C GLN A 164 14.19 -18.76 1.68
N THR A 165 14.18 -18.88 3.00
CA THR A 165 14.32 -20.17 3.71
C THR A 165 13.15 -21.10 3.40
N HIS A 166 11.92 -20.58 3.38
CA HIS A 166 10.74 -21.35 2.98
C HIS A 166 10.82 -21.82 1.52
N GLN A 167 11.28 -20.98 0.59
CA GLN A 167 11.53 -21.40 -0.80
C GLN A 167 12.55 -22.52 -0.90
N ARG A 168 13.69 -22.41 -0.19
CA ARG A 168 14.73 -23.44 -0.19
C ARG A 168 14.19 -24.78 0.31
N LYS A 169 13.37 -24.75 1.36
CA LYS A 169 12.74 -25.96 1.93
C LYS A 169 11.74 -26.62 0.97
N ILE A 170 10.96 -25.83 0.22
CA ILE A 170 10.03 -26.37 -0.79
C ILE A 170 10.80 -27.06 -1.92
N THR A 171 11.86 -26.43 -2.44
CA THR A 171 12.67 -26.96 -3.56
C THR A 171 13.30 -28.31 -3.24
N LEU A 172 13.66 -28.55 -1.98
CA LEU A 172 14.24 -29.82 -1.51
C LEU A 172 13.24 -30.98 -1.39
N SER A 173 11.92 -30.71 -1.31
CA SER A 173 10.90 -31.75 -1.02
C SER A 173 10.32 -32.48 -2.25
N ARG A 174 11.03 -32.47 -3.38
CA ARG A 174 10.54 -32.70 -4.75
C ARG A 174 10.08 -34.13 -5.13
N PHE A 175 9.90 -35.05 -4.19
CA PHE A 175 9.79 -36.50 -4.47
C PHE A 175 8.37 -37.13 -4.34
N ASP A 176 7.28 -36.36 -4.42
CA ASP A 176 5.92 -36.94 -4.37
C ASP A 176 4.96 -36.14 -5.29
N VAL A 177 4.22 -36.82 -6.17
CA VAL A 177 3.41 -36.22 -7.25
C VAL A 177 2.24 -35.39 -6.68
N SER A 178 1.63 -35.84 -5.57
CA SER A 178 0.60 -35.06 -4.86
C SER A 178 1.20 -33.79 -4.23
N ARG A 179 2.43 -33.90 -3.71
CA ARG A 179 3.21 -32.76 -3.23
C ARG A 179 3.63 -31.86 -4.38
N HIS A 180 3.87 -32.35 -5.59
CA HIS A 180 4.25 -31.54 -6.74
C HIS A 180 3.13 -30.58 -7.15
N PHE A 181 1.88 -31.05 -7.20
CA PHE A 181 0.74 -30.17 -7.54
C PHE A 181 0.51 -29.11 -6.46
N LYS A 182 0.57 -29.53 -5.18
CA LYS A 182 0.49 -28.64 -4.02
C LYS A 182 1.66 -27.66 -3.97
N ALA A 183 2.87 -28.09 -4.33
CA ALA A 183 4.08 -27.27 -4.41
C ALA A 183 4.02 -26.26 -5.54
N THR A 184 3.42 -26.61 -6.68
CA THR A 184 3.27 -25.69 -7.82
C THR A 184 2.27 -24.59 -7.51
N MET A 185 1.12 -24.95 -6.92
CA MET A 185 0.12 -23.96 -6.45
C MET A 185 0.69 -23.07 -5.34
N ASN A 186 1.46 -23.65 -4.41
CA ASN A 186 2.18 -22.89 -3.38
C ASN A 186 3.25 -21.98 -3.98
N ARG A 187 3.94 -22.36 -5.06
CA ARG A 187 4.97 -21.54 -5.70
C ARG A 187 4.39 -20.25 -6.26
N ASP A 188 3.29 -20.34 -6.99
CA ASP A 188 2.62 -19.18 -7.58
C ASP A 188 2.05 -18.25 -6.49
N ALA A 189 1.39 -18.82 -5.48
CA ALA A 189 0.86 -18.07 -4.35
C ALA A 189 1.97 -17.37 -3.56
N LEU A 190 3.11 -18.04 -3.37
CA LEU A 190 4.25 -17.49 -2.65
C LEU A 190 4.96 -16.41 -3.47
N TRP A 191 5.03 -16.55 -4.80
CA TRP A 191 5.54 -15.48 -5.67
C TRP A 191 4.65 -14.25 -5.60
N PHE A 192 3.33 -14.42 -5.71
CA PHE A 192 2.37 -13.33 -5.55
C PHE A 192 2.54 -12.62 -4.21
N MET A 193 2.54 -13.39 -3.11
CA MET A 193 2.73 -12.87 -1.75
C MET A 193 4.05 -12.14 -1.59
N ARG A 194 5.14 -12.69 -2.15
CA ARG A 194 6.46 -12.06 -2.10
C ARG A 194 6.44 -10.69 -2.76
N VAL A 195 5.90 -10.58 -3.97
CA VAL A 195 5.84 -9.32 -4.71
C VAL A 195 5.02 -8.29 -3.92
N THR A 196 3.83 -8.67 -3.43
CA THR A 196 2.97 -7.74 -2.68
C THR A 196 3.59 -7.30 -1.35
N THR A 197 4.17 -8.23 -0.58
CA THR A 197 4.79 -7.93 0.71
C THR A 197 6.05 -7.08 0.55
N ILE A 198 6.87 -7.33 -0.47
CA ILE A 198 8.03 -6.48 -0.76
C ILE A 198 7.57 -5.07 -1.11
N THR A 199 6.55 -4.91 -1.97
CA THR A 199 6.00 -3.59 -2.29
C THR A 199 5.51 -2.87 -1.04
N GLN A 200 4.73 -3.53 -0.18
CA GLN A 200 4.25 -2.95 1.07
C GLN A 200 5.40 -2.52 1.97
N ALA A 201 6.43 -3.35 2.15
CA ALA A 201 7.55 -3.06 3.02
C ALA A 201 8.43 -1.91 2.49
N VAL A 202 8.68 -1.87 1.17
CA VAL A 202 9.37 -0.74 0.54
C VAL A 202 8.63 0.56 0.81
N ILE A 203 7.31 0.56 0.69
CA ILE A 203 6.48 1.74 0.96
C ILE A 203 6.55 2.15 2.44
N ILE A 204 6.45 1.18 3.36
CA ILE A 204 6.54 1.40 4.81
C ILE A 204 7.90 1.98 5.23
N ILE A 205 8.99 1.60 4.56
CA ILE A 205 10.32 2.15 4.83
C ILE A 205 10.51 3.51 4.16
N LEU A 206 9.98 3.70 2.95
CA LEU A 206 10.13 4.95 2.21
C LEU A 206 9.40 6.11 2.89
N TYR A 207 8.22 5.86 3.47
CA TYR A 207 7.43 6.88 4.16
C TYR A 207 8.17 7.63 5.27
N PRO A 208 8.71 6.97 6.31
CA PRO A 208 9.46 7.64 7.38
C PRO A 208 10.70 8.37 6.85
N ILE A 209 11.38 7.82 5.84
CA ILE A 209 12.54 8.49 5.21
C ILE A 209 12.12 9.82 4.58
N LEU A 210 11.06 9.83 3.77
CA LEU A 210 10.58 11.06 3.14
C LEU A 210 10.03 12.06 4.17
N VAL A 211 9.28 11.59 5.18
CA VAL A 211 8.76 12.45 6.25
C VAL A 211 9.91 13.09 7.03
N LEU A 212 10.94 12.33 7.39
CA LEU A 212 12.13 12.87 8.05
C LEU A 212 12.87 13.86 7.14
N ALA A 213 13.01 13.58 5.84
CA ALA A 213 13.65 14.49 4.90
C ALA A 213 12.92 15.84 4.78
N VAL A 214 11.58 15.83 4.69
CA VAL A 214 10.77 17.06 4.73
C VAL A 214 10.97 17.80 6.05
N ARG A 215 10.98 17.09 7.19
CA ARG A 215 11.19 17.70 8.51
C ARG A 215 12.58 18.32 8.67
N PHE A 216 13.64 17.67 8.18
CA PHE A 216 14.99 18.24 8.23
C PHE A 216 15.15 19.48 7.34
N THR A 217 14.35 19.60 6.28
CA THR A 217 14.36 20.76 5.38
C THR A 217 13.37 21.85 5.79
N ALA A 218 12.54 21.60 6.82
CA ALA A 218 11.51 22.52 7.30
C ALA A 218 12.07 23.87 7.77
N TYR A 219 13.26 23.90 8.37
CA TYR A 219 13.85 25.16 8.87
C TYR A 219 14.32 26.10 7.74
N LYS A 220 14.64 25.55 6.56
CA LYS A 220 15.15 26.31 5.40
C LYS A 220 14.07 26.68 4.40
N THR A 221 12.87 26.11 4.53
CA THR A 221 11.81 26.24 3.52
C THR A 221 10.67 27.10 4.06
N PRO A 222 10.02 27.91 3.21
CA PRO A 222 8.85 28.67 3.63
C PRO A 222 7.76 27.73 4.13
N ARG A 223 7.05 28.13 5.20
CA ARG A 223 6.08 27.28 5.91
C ARG A 223 5.00 26.69 4.99
N ILE A 224 4.51 27.47 4.03
CA ILE A 224 3.51 27.04 3.03
C ILE A 224 4.08 25.88 2.19
N LEU A 225 5.31 26.04 1.66
CA LEU A 225 5.96 25.00 0.87
C LEU A 225 6.21 23.74 1.71
N ASN A 226 6.64 23.89 2.96
CA ASN A 226 6.86 22.76 3.86
C ASN A 226 5.55 21.98 4.13
N LYS A 227 4.43 22.67 4.39
CA LYS A 227 3.10 22.03 4.56
C LYS A 227 2.64 21.33 3.28
N THR A 228 2.84 21.96 2.12
CA THR A 228 2.53 21.37 0.81
C THR A 228 3.37 20.11 0.55
N LEU A 229 4.67 20.15 0.84
CA LEU A 229 5.56 18.99 0.71
C LEU A 229 5.21 17.88 1.70
N ALA A 230 4.91 18.22 2.95
CA ALA A 230 4.48 17.25 3.96
C ALA A 230 3.18 16.55 3.55
N THR A 231 2.23 17.30 2.98
CA THR A 231 0.99 16.76 2.43
C THR A 231 1.27 15.89 1.22
N LEU A 232 2.14 16.30 0.30
CA LEU A 232 2.49 15.55 -0.91
C LEU A 232 3.16 14.21 -0.58
N VAL A 233 4.05 14.22 0.41
CA VAL A 233 4.81 13.06 0.91
C VAL A 233 3.93 12.09 1.71
N TYR A 234 2.64 12.39 1.89
CA TYR A 234 1.70 11.47 2.47
C TYR A 234 1.47 10.24 1.57
N ILE A 235 2.33 9.23 1.77
CA ILE A 235 2.45 8.05 0.93
C ILE A 235 1.25 7.10 1.07
N PHE A 236 0.40 7.22 2.09
CA PHE A 236 -0.72 6.30 2.29
C PHE A 236 -1.74 6.33 1.14
N ASN A 237 -1.99 7.48 0.50
CA ASN A 237 -2.85 7.52 -0.69
C ASN A 237 -2.20 6.80 -1.87
N TRP A 238 -0.89 7.00 -2.06
CA TRP A 238 -0.11 6.30 -3.07
C TRP A 238 -0.04 4.79 -2.82
N TYR A 239 0.07 4.37 -1.55
CA TYR A 239 0.03 2.97 -1.13
C TYR A 239 -1.27 2.29 -1.57
N CYS A 240 -2.40 2.98 -1.38
CA CYS A 240 -3.71 2.49 -1.77
C CYS A 240 -3.88 2.31 -3.29
N VAL A 241 -3.05 2.95 -4.11
CA VAL A 241 -3.01 2.75 -5.57
C VAL A 241 -1.99 1.68 -5.95
N LEU A 242 -0.75 1.83 -5.47
CA LEU A 242 0.37 1.00 -5.87
C LEU A 242 0.18 -0.47 -5.51
N VAL A 243 -0.32 -0.76 -4.30
CA VAL A 243 -0.50 -2.15 -3.85
C VAL A 243 -1.53 -2.89 -4.72
N PRO A 244 -2.76 -2.38 -4.94
CA PRO A 244 -3.71 -3.01 -5.86
C PRO A 244 -3.19 -3.13 -7.30
N VAL A 245 -2.49 -2.12 -7.82
CA VAL A 245 -1.90 -2.18 -9.17
C VAL A 245 -0.88 -3.32 -9.27
N VAL A 246 0.01 -3.45 -8.30
CA VAL A 246 0.98 -4.55 -8.23
C VAL A 246 0.27 -5.89 -8.08
N MET A 247 -0.79 -5.98 -7.27
CA MET A 247 -1.61 -7.18 -7.14
C MET A 247 -2.27 -7.57 -8.47
N ILE A 248 -2.82 -6.62 -9.22
CA ILE A 248 -3.39 -6.84 -10.56
C ILE A 248 -2.33 -7.34 -11.52
N HIS A 249 -1.16 -6.70 -11.55
CA HIS A 249 -0.05 -7.09 -12.41
C HIS A 249 0.40 -8.52 -12.11
N ALA A 250 0.64 -8.82 -10.83
CA ALA A 250 1.05 -10.14 -10.38
C ALA A 250 0.00 -11.21 -10.74
N ALA A 251 -1.29 -10.94 -10.47
CA ALA A 251 -2.37 -11.87 -10.81
C ALA A 251 -2.51 -12.09 -12.33
N LYS A 252 -2.35 -11.03 -13.13
CA LYS A 252 -2.36 -11.12 -14.60
C LYS A 252 -1.20 -11.99 -15.09
N GLN A 253 0.01 -11.77 -14.58
CA GLN A 253 1.19 -12.53 -14.96
C GLN A 253 1.04 -14.01 -14.61
N THR A 254 0.64 -14.34 -13.38
CA THR A 254 0.40 -15.73 -12.95
C THR A 254 -0.63 -16.42 -13.86
N ARG A 255 -1.69 -15.72 -14.25
CA ARG A 255 -2.70 -16.26 -15.16
C ARG A 255 -2.15 -16.53 -16.56
N THR A 256 -1.37 -15.60 -17.12
CA THR A 256 -0.75 -15.78 -18.44
C THR A 256 0.25 -16.93 -18.45
N GLU A 257 1.06 -17.08 -17.41
CA GLU A 257 2.01 -18.18 -17.29
C GLU A 257 1.30 -19.53 -17.14
N ARG A 258 0.22 -19.59 -16.36
CA ARG A 258 -0.60 -20.81 -16.24
C ARG A 258 -1.22 -21.19 -17.57
N ARG A 259 -1.77 -20.23 -18.31
CA ARG A 259 -2.35 -20.49 -19.63
C ARG A 259 -1.31 -21.06 -20.59
N ARG A 260 -0.12 -20.44 -20.69
CA ARG A 260 1.01 -20.95 -21.50
C ARG A 260 1.46 -22.35 -21.09
N LYS A 261 1.48 -22.66 -19.79
CA LYS A 261 1.80 -24.02 -19.32
C LYS A 261 0.73 -25.03 -19.73
N ILE A 262 -0.54 -24.68 -19.65
CA ILE A 262 -1.64 -25.55 -20.10
C ILE A 262 -1.55 -25.75 -21.61
N ASP A 263 -1.41 -24.67 -22.38
CA ASP A 263 -1.30 -24.73 -23.84
C ASP A 263 -0.09 -25.58 -24.26
N SER A 264 1.08 -25.41 -23.64
CA SER A 264 2.26 -26.23 -23.96
C SER A 264 2.14 -27.69 -23.52
N VAL A 265 1.40 -27.99 -22.46
CA VAL A 265 1.13 -29.39 -22.05
C VAL A 265 0.11 -30.04 -22.99
N MET A 266 -0.93 -29.31 -23.39
CA MET A 266 -1.90 -29.77 -24.39
C MET A 266 -1.21 -30.00 -25.74
N GLU A 267 -0.37 -29.07 -26.19
CA GLU A 267 0.43 -29.22 -27.40
C GLU A 267 1.33 -30.46 -27.32
N LYS A 268 2.04 -30.65 -26.19
CA LYS A 268 2.83 -31.86 -25.95
C LYS A 268 2.00 -33.14 -25.81
N GLN A 269 0.74 -33.07 -25.39
CA GLN A 269 -0.18 -34.21 -25.39
C GLN A 269 -0.67 -34.53 -26.80
N VAL A 270 -0.90 -33.52 -27.65
CA VAL A 270 -1.27 -33.72 -29.06
C VAL A 270 -0.11 -34.31 -29.85
N PHE A 271 1.13 -33.83 -29.63
CA PHE A 271 2.34 -34.47 -30.20
C PHE A 271 2.72 -35.77 -29.48
N GLY A 272 2.28 -35.92 -28.23
CA GLY A 272 2.55 -37.06 -27.36
C GLY A 272 1.51 -38.16 -27.46
N GLU A 273 0.40 -37.99 -28.17
CA GLU A 273 -0.53 -39.10 -28.45
C GLU A 273 0.22 -40.17 -29.26
N GLU A 274 1.00 -39.75 -30.27
CA GLU A 274 1.91 -40.63 -31.03
C GLU A 274 3.09 -41.17 -30.16
N GLY A 275 3.60 -40.38 -29.21
CA GLY A 275 4.73 -40.78 -28.34
C GLY A 275 4.34 -41.60 -27.10
N SER A 276 3.13 -41.43 -26.58
CA SER A 276 2.59 -42.17 -25.44
C SER A 276 2.15 -43.55 -25.88
N ASP A 277 1.59 -43.68 -27.09
CA ASP A 277 1.32 -44.97 -27.71
C ASP A 277 2.62 -45.76 -27.89
N TYR A 278 3.71 -45.11 -28.30
CA TYR A 278 5.03 -45.74 -28.36
C TYR A 278 5.55 -46.15 -26.98
N TYR A 279 5.41 -45.29 -25.96
CA TYR A 279 5.86 -45.58 -24.60
C TYR A 279 5.06 -46.72 -23.93
N PHE A 280 3.74 -46.75 -24.12
CA PHE A 280 2.87 -47.82 -23.66
C PHE A 280 3.07 -49.12 -24.45
N ALA A 281 3.39 -49.05 -25.74
CA ALA A 281 3.78 -50.22 -26.53
C ALA A 281 5.13 -50.80 -26.06
N LEU A 282 6.10 -49.96 -25.72
CA LEU A 282 7.40 -50.39 -25.20
C LEU A 282 7.26 -51.07 -23.83
N LEU A 283 6.46 -50.50 -22.91
CA LEU A 283 6.17 -51.09 -21.61
C LEU A 283 5.44 -52.44 -21.74
N ARG A 284 4.48 -52.54 -22.68
CA ARG A 284 3.77 -53.80 -22.97
C ARG A 284 4.73 -54.89 -23.44
N ASN A 285 5.65 -54.55 -24.35
CA ASN A 285 6.64 -55.49 -24.88
C ASN A 285 7.61 -55.98 -23.78
N GLN A 286 8.04 -55.09 -22.88
CA GLN A 286 8.88 -55.48 -21.75
C GLN A 286 8.16 -56.45 -20.80
N TRP A 287 6.87 -56.20 -20.53
CA TRP A 287 6.09 -57.06 -19.66
C TRP A 287 5.86 -58.46 -20.24
N GLN A 288 5.63 -58.56 -21.56
CA GLN A 288 5.47 -59.86 -22.23
C GLN A 288 6.77 -60.65 -22.24
N GLN A 289 7.92 -60.01 -22.50
CA GLN A 289 9.22 -60.69 -22.41
C GLN A 289 9.56 -61.17 -21.00
N GLU A 290 9.16 -60.44 -19.96
CA GLU A 290 9.32 -60.89 -18.57
C GLU A 290 8.38 -62.03 -18.20
N ALA A 291 7.18 -62.08 -18.76
CA ALA A 291 6.24 -63.18 -18.58
C ALA A 291 6.75 -64.46 -19.27
N GLU A 292 7.28 -64.35 -20.49
CA GLU A 292 7.88 -65.46 -21.24
C GLU A 292 9.18 -65.97 -20.60
N ARG A 293 9.96 -65.11 -19.96
CA ARG A 293 11.16 -65.54 -19.19
C ARG A 293 10.83 -66.31 -17.92
N LYS A 294 9.61 -66.20 -17.42
CA LYS A 294 9.16 -66.82 -16.17
C LYS A 294 8.32 -68.10 -16.38
N SER A 295 8.01 -68.46 -17.63
CA SER A 295 7.39 -69.75 -17.99
C SER A 295 8.44 -70.74 -18.47
#